data_AF-A0AAV3U8S3-F1
#
_entry.id   AF-A0AAV3U8S3-F1
#
_cell.length_a   1.000
_cell.length_b   1.000
_cell.length_c   1.000
_cell.angle_alpha   90.00
_cell.angle_beta   90.00
_cell.angle_gamma   90.00
#
_symmetry.space_group_name_H-M   'P 1'
#
loop_
_entity.id
_entity.type
_entity.pdbx_description
1 polymer ?
#
loop_
_entity_poly.entity_id
_entity_poly.type
_entity_poly.pdbx_seq_one_letter_code
_entity_poly.pdbx_strand_id
1 'polypeptide(L)'
;MKLFFYEADENTLASEWAVELRRILSKAGLGAIDIAPVDEELAVAFNQWDGITDINSLVYHYVDDHNLDYIPLVLVTSNEGSKYHAYSKQEVGVADWGCWLAGPISVAYSTPSASLATQLHETLHLFNVDDCYDKDNQCLPKAQCADENCVMRYGKVSNQVCSSVLAQLRALSSNI
;
A
#
# COMPACT_ATOMS: atom_id res chain seq x y z
N MET A 1 -11.90 -2.12 10.64
CA MET A 1 -10.53 -1.79 10.18
C MET A 1 -10.57 -0.42 9.52
N LYS A 2 -9.56 0.42 9.79
CA LYS A 2 -9.43 1.74 9.19
C LYS A 2 -8.19 1.79 8.32
N LEU A 3 -8.35 2.30 7.10
CA LEU A 3 -7.27 2.57 6.17
C LEU A 3 -7.27 4.07 5.87
N PHE A 4 -6.14 4.70 6.08
CA PHE A 4 -5.94 6.11 5.79
C PHE A 4 -5.17 6.30 4.50
N PHE A 5 -5.29 7.48 3.91
CA PHE A 5 -4.46 7.89 2.79
C PHE A 5 -3.90 9.28 2.99
N TYR A 6 -2.74 9.52 2.40
CA TYR A 6 -2.10 10.83 2.36
C TYR A 6 -1.58 11.11 0.95
N GLU A 7 -1.99 12.25 0.39
CA GLU A 7 -1.64 12.72 -0.95
C GLU A 7 -0.49 13.72 -0.86
N ALA A 8 0.71 13.29 -1.22
CA ALA A 8 1.92 14.09 -1.21
C ALA A 8 2.24 14.65 -2.60
N ASP A 9 2.94 15.78 -2.63
CA ASP A 9 3.58 16.32 -3.84
C ASP A 9 2.63 16.51 -5.03
N GLU A 10 1.36 16.83 -4.78
CA GLU A 10 0.29 16.98 -5.79
C GLU A 10 -0.09 15.68 -6.52
N ASN A 11 0.44 14.52 -6.12
CA ASN A 11 -0.05 13.25 -6.63
C ASN A 11 -1.32 12.85 -5.87
N THR A 12 -2.36 12.48 -6.60
CA THR A 12 -3.66 12.15 -6.03
C THR A 12 -3.96 10.67 -6.13
N LEU A 13 -4.84 10.21 -5.24
CA LEU A 13 -5.45 8.90 -5.36
C LEU A 13 -6.22 8.80 -6.68
N ALA A 14 -6.06 7.67 -7.35
CA ALA A 14 -6.91 7.34 -8.48
C ALA A 14 -8.37 7.33 -8.01
N SER A 15 -9.26 7.99 -8.75
CA SER A 15 -10.67 8.15 -8.38
C SER A 15 -11.40 6.83 -8.13
N GLU A 16 -10.96 5.75 -8.78
CA GLU A 16 -11.53 4.41 -8.66
C GLU A 16 -10.91 3.57 -7.53
N TRP A 17 -9.82 4.02 -6.90
CA TRP A 17 -9.04 3.22 -5.94
C TRP A 17 -9.90 2.67 -4.80
N ALA A 18 -10.66 3.53 -4.11
CA ALA A 18 -11.49 3.11 -2.99
C ALA A 18 -12.62 2.15 -3.41
N VAL A 19 -13.14 2.29 -4.63
CA VAL A 19 -14.18 1.40 -5.18
C VAL A 19 -13.58 0.03 -5.47
N GLU A 20 -12.45 -0.02 -6.16
CA GLU A 20 -11.77 -1.26 -6.53
C GLU A 20 -11.22 -2.01 -5.31
N LEU A 21 -10.67 -1.29 -4.33
CA LEU A 21 -10.21 -1.89 -3.08
C LEU A 21 -11.38 -2.56 -2.34
N ARG A 22 -12.49 -1.85 -2.14
CA ARG A 22 -13.69 -2.43 -1.51
C ARG A 22 -14.22 -3.63 -2.28
N ARG A 23 -14.21 -3.59 -3.61
CA ARG A 23 -14.58 -4.74 -4.47
C ARG A 23 -13.66 -5.94 -4.22
N ILE A 24 -12.35 -5.74 -4.12
CA ILE A 24 -11.37 -6.79 -3.86
C ILE A 24 -11.59 -7.41 -2.47
N LEU A 25 -11.67 -6.57 -1.43
CA LEU A 25 -11.84 -7.02 -0.05
C LEU A 25 -13.18 -7.75 0.14
N SER A 26 -14.26 -7.27 -0.48
CA SER A 26 -15.56 -7.95 -0.45
C SER A 26 -15.52 -9.34 -1.11
N LYS A 27 -14.79 -9.52 -2.22
CA LYS A 27 -14.58 -10.84 -2.84
C LYS A 27 -13.82 -11.81 -1.93
N ALA A 28 -13.00 -11.29 -1.03
CA ALA A 28 -12.31 -12.05 0.00
C ALA A 28 -13.18 -12.27 1.26
N GLY A 29 -14.39 -11.74 1.32
CA GLY A 29 -15.26 -11.84 2.50
C GLY A 29 -14.81 -10.96 3.67
N LEU A 30 -13.90 -10.00 3.43
CA LEU A 30 -13.57 -8.97 4.41
C LEU A 30 -14.72 -7.96 4.45
N GLY A 31 -15.09 -7.55 5.67
CA GLY A 31 -16.16 -6.58 5.90
C GLY A 31 -15.85 -5.19 5.35
N ALA A 32 -16.75 -4.25 5.62
CA ALA A 32 -16.53 -2.86 5.22
C ALA A 32 -15.26 -2.31 5.89
N ILE A 33 -14.40 -1.70 5.09
CA ILE A 33 -13.28 -0.89 5.57
C ILE A 33 -13.67 0.58 5.56
N ASP A 34 -13.29 1.26 6.64
CA ASP A 34 -13.39 2.71 6.69
C ASP A 34 -12.15 3.30 6.00
N ILE A 35 -12.38 4.19 5.04
CA ILE A 35 -11.34 4.82 4.23
C ILE A 35 -11.48 6.32 4.39
N ALA A 36 -10.43 6.96 4.89
CA ALA A 36 -10.41 8.39 5.15
C ALA A 36 -9.04 8.99 4.81
N PRO A 37 -8.94 10.29 4.53
CA PRO A 37 -7.64 10.95 4.58
C PRO A 37 -7.08 10.85 6.00
N VAL A 38 -5.74 10.87 6.13
CA VAL A 38 -5.11 11.13 7.42
C VAL A 38 -5.63 12.46 8.00
N ASP A 39 -5.64 12.58 9.33
CA ASP A 39 -6.05 13.83 9.96
C ASP A 39 -4.98 14.93 9.80
N GLU A 40 -5.30 16.14 10.29
CA GLU A 40 -4.43 17.31 10.11
C GLU A 40 -3.06 17.13 10.77
N GLU A 41 -3.02 16.53 11.97
CA GLU A 41 -1.78 16.35 12.71
C GLU A 41 -0.83 15.37 12.01
N LEU A 42 -1.36 14.21 11.59
CA LEU A 42 -0.58 13.22 10.87
C LEU A 42 -0.19 13.72 9.46
N ALA A 43 -1.06 14.50 8.80
CA ALA A 43 -0.73 15.19 7.54
C ALA A 43 0.44 16.18 7.70
N VAL A 44 0.46 16.95 8.79
CA VAL A 44 1.58 17.87 9.12
C VAL A 44 2.86 17.08 9.36
N ALA A 45 2.79 15.97 10.10
CA ALA A 45 3.95 15.10 10.35
C ALA A 45 4.54 14.55 9.04
N PHE A 46 3.71 14.04 8.13
CA PHE A 46 4.16 13.60 6.81
C PHE A 46 4.77 14.75 5.99
N ASN A 47 4.12 15.92 5.95
CA ASN A 47 4.67 17.10 5.28
C ASN A 47 6.06 17.48 5.80
N GLN A 48 6.27 17.42 7.12
CA GLN A 48 7.51 17.83 7.79
C GLN A 48 8.58 16.74 7.85
N TRP A 49 8.23 15.48 7.58
CA TRP A 49 9.17 14.37 7.60
C TRP A 49 10.39 14.63 6.70
N ASP A 50 11.58 14.25 7.17
CA ASP A 50 12.85 14.66 6.55
C ASP A 50 13.28 13.79 5.35
N GLY A 51 12.59 12.67 5.10
CA GLY A 51 12.92 11.74 4.03
C GLY A 51 14.02 10.73 4.37
N ILE A 52 14.51 10.70 5.61
CA ILE A 52 15.67 9.89 6.02
C ILE A 52 15.36 9.09 7.29
N THR A 53 14.65 9.68 8.24
CA THR A 53 14.17 8.99 9.45
C THR A 53 13.15 7.91 9.10
N ASP A 54 13.04 6.86 9.93
CA ASP A 54 12.04 5.81 9.72
C ASP A 54 10.62 6.40 9.72
N ILE A 55 9.98 6.36 8.56
CA ILE A 55 8.66 6.92 8.35
C ILE A 55 7.58 6.21 9.18
N ASN A 56 7.75 4.93 9.52
CA ASN A 56 6.78 4.20 10.34
C ASN A 56 6.68 4.80 11.76
N SER A 57 7.76 5.43 12.24
CA SER A 57 7.78 6.11 13.54
C SER A 57 6.76 7.24 13.62
N LEU A 58 6.38 7.87 12.49
CA LEU A 58 5.33 8.90 12.48
C LEU A 58 3.98 8.32 12.94
N VAL A 59 3.61 7.14 12.44
CA VAL A 59 2.35 6.48 12.80
C VAL A 59 2.40 5.93 14.22
N TYR A 60 3.53 5.34 14.64
CA TYR A 60 3.65 4.81 15.99
C TYR A 60 3.62 5.90 17.07
N HIS A 61 4.31 7.02 16.87
CA HIS A 61 4.19 8.17 17.78
C HIS A 61 2.76 8.72 17.82
N TYR A 62 2.09 8.82 16.68
CA TYR A 62 0.70 9.27 16.63
C TYR A 62 -0.24 8.32 17.40
N VAL A 63 -0.03 6.99 17.32
CA VAL A 63 -0.78 6.01 18.12
C VAL A 63 -0.55 6.22 19.61
N ASP A 64 0.70 6.41 20.03
CA ASP A 64 1.08 6.59 21.43
C ASP A 64 0.54 7.90 22.01
N ASP A 65 0.73 9.03 21.30
CA ASP A 65 0.31 10.36 21.72
C ASP A 65 -1.22 10.47 21.87
N HIS A 66 -1.96 9.80 20.97
CA HIS A 66 -3.43 9.79 20.98
C HIS A 66 -4.03 8.60 21.74
N ASN A 67 -3.21 7.72 22.31
CA ASN A 67 -3.62 6.49 23.01
C ASN A 67 -4.63 5.66 22.20
N LEU A 68 -4.34 5.44 20.91
CA LEU A 68 -5.21 4.66 20.04
C LEU A 68 -5.15 3.17 20.39
N ASP A 69 -6.30 2.50 20.31
CA ASP A 69 -6.43 1.05 20.49
C ASP A 69 -6.16 0.26 19.20
N TYR A 70 -5.75 0.94 18.13
CA TYR A 70 -5.41 0.37 16.83
C TYR A 70 -4.23 1.09 16.19
N ILE A 71 -3.54 0.39 15.28
CA ILE A 71 -2.50 0.99 14.43
C ILE A 71 -3.14 1.42 13.09
N PRO A 72 -3.13 2.72 12.74
CA PRO A 72 -3.57 3.20 11.44
C PRO A 72 -2.76 2.56 10.31
N LEU A 73 -3.41 1.96 9.31
CA LEU A 73 -2.75 1.61 8.05
C LEU A 73 -2.82 2.82 7.13
N VAL A 74 -1.73 3.19 6.46
CA VAL A 74 -1.63 4.41 5.65
C VAL A 74 -1.04 4.10 4.28
N LEU A 75 -1.79 4.44 3.23
CA LEU A 75 -1.24 4.57 1.87
C LEU A 75 -0.78 6.01 1.66
N VAL A 76 0.52 6.20 1.42
CA VAL A 76 1.07 7.47 0.93
C VAL A 76 1.14 7.41 -0.59
N THR A 77 0.52 8.37 -1.27
CA THR A 77 0.71 8.55 -2.72
C THR A 77 1.57 9.79 -2.96
N SER A 78 2.57 9.70 -3.83
CA SER A 78 3.57 10.75 -4.05
C SER A 78 4.08 10.71 -5.50
N ASN A 79 4.92 11.64 -5.92
CA ASN A 79 5.50 11.65 -7.27
C ASN A 79 6.89 11.00 -7.32
N GLU A 80 7.27 10.53 -8.51
CA GLU A 80 8.64 10.11 -8.78
C GLU A 80 9.60 11.29 -8.54
N GLY A 81 10.57 11.09 -7.65
CA GLY A 81 11.59 12.09 -7.30
C GLY A 81 11.31 12.81 -5.96
N SER A 82 10.20 12.49 -5.30
CA SER A 82 9.94 12.94 -3.94
C SER A 82 10.88 12.30 -2.91
N LYS A 83 10.86 12.85 -1.69
CA LYS A 83 11.52 12.25 -0.52
C LYS A 83 11.01 10.84 -0.21
N TYR A 84 9.73 10.56 -0.49
CA TYR A 84 9.12 9.24 -0.30
C TYR A 84 9.64 8.22 -1.31
N HIS A 85 9.76 8.63 -2.58
CA HIS A 85 10.38 7.79 -3.62
C HIS A 85 11.85 7.50 -3.28
N ALA A 86 12.62 8.54 -2.92
CA ALA A 86 14.04 8.39 -2.58
C ALA A 86 14.26 7.42 -1.40
N TYR A 87 13.47 7.57 -0.34
CA TYR A 87 13.50 6.65 0.81
C TYR A 87 13.13 5.22 0.42
N SER A 88 12.06 5.05 -0.37
CA SER A 88 11.62 3.72 -0.84
C SER A 88 12.70 3.00 -1.66
N LYS A 89 13.43 3.72 -2.51
CA LYS A 89 14.57 3.16 -3.27
C LYS A 89 15.78 2.86 -2.39
N GLN A 90 15.96 3.60 -1.29
CA GLN A 90 17.03 3.31 -0.31
C GLN A 90 16.74 2.01 0.44
N GLU A 91 15.51 1.82 0.90
CA GLU A 91 15.10 0.61 1.63
C GLU A 91 14.98 -0.60 0.69
N VAL A 92 14.44 -0.40 -0.52
CA VAL A 92 14.24 -1.43 -1.52
C VAL A 92 14.71 -0.92 -2.88
N GLY A 93 15.97 -1.24 -3.23
CA GLY A 93 16.61 -0.77 -4.46
C GLY A 93 15.84 -1.05 -5.77
N VAL A 94 14.94 -2.04 -5.77
CA VAL A 94 14.10 -2.45 -6.91
C VAL A 94 12.68 -1.89 -6.87
N ALA A 95 12.36 -0.99 -5.94
CA ALA A 95 11.03 -0.40 -5.78
C ALA A 95 10.75 0.67 -6.85
N ASP A 96 10.44 0.26 -8.07
CA ASP A 96 10.32 1.20 -9.19
C ASP A 96 9.04 2.04 -9.13
N TRP A 97 7.95 1.52 -8.56
CA TRP A 97 6.63 2.16 -8.61
C TRP A 97 5.98 2.37 -7.25
N GLY A 98 6.39 1.60 -6.25
CA GLY A 98 5.91 1.67 -4.88
C GLY A 98 6.74 0.77 -3.98
N CYS A 99 6.55 0.94 -2.68
CA CYS A 99 7.20 0.13 -1.67
C CYS A 99 6.35 0.03 -0.41
N TRP A 100 6.16 -1.21 0.05
CA TRP A 100 5.71 -1.47 1.41
C TRP A 100 6.91 -1.50 2.35
N LEU A 101 6.90 -0.62 3.35
CA LEU A 101 8.04 -0.36 4.24
C LEU A 101 7.98 -1.19 5.53
N ALA A 102 7.47 -2.42 5.44
CA ALA A 102 7.33 -3.37 6.55
C ALA A 102 6.71 -2.72 7.80
N GLY A 103 5.41 -2.45 7.76
CA GLY A 103 4.73 -1.75 8.85
C GLY A 103 3.38 -1.16 8.42
N PRO A 104 2.91 -0.11 9.11
CA PRO A 104 1.64 0.54 8.81
C PRO A 104 1.64 1.36 7.52
N ILE A 105 2.79 1.57 6.86
CA ILE A 105 2.90 2.48 5.72
C ILE A 105 3.29 1.73 4.44
N SER A 106 2.58 2.04 3.36
CA SER A 106 2.99 1.73 1.99
C SER A 106 3.02 3.02 1.17
N VAL A 107 3.95 3.11 0.24
CA VAL A 107 4.15 4.29 -0.60
C VAL A 107 3.95 3.92 -2.06
N ALA A 108 3.14 4.69 -2.80
CA ALA A 108 2.97 4.58 -4.24
C ALA A 108 3.45 5.87 -4.94
N TYR A 109 4.28 5.75 -5.99
CA TYR A 109 4.83 6.90 -6.73
C TYR A 109 4.96 6.68 -8.24
N SER A 110 4.07 5.87 -8.81
CA SER A 110 4.07 5.54 -10.23
C SER A 110 3.54 6.65 -11.14
N THR A 111 3.76 6.49 -12.44
CA THR A 111 3.18 7.34 -13.49
C THR A 111 1.63 7.33 -13.48
N PRO A 112 0.96 8.36 -14.05
CA PRO A 112 -0.51 8.44 -14.07
C PRO A 112 -1.21 7.21 -14.67
N SER A 113 -0.61 6.58 -15.69
CA SER A 113 -1.18 5.40 -16.35
C SER A 113 -1.10 4.12 -15.51
N ALA A 114 -0.23 4.06 -14.52
CA ALA A 114 -0.08 2.93 -13.60
C ALA A 114 -0.66 3.20 -12.20
N SER A 115 -1.02 4.46 -11.90
CA SER A 115 -1.40 4.95 -10.57
C SER A 115 -2.39 4.03 -9.84
N LEU A 116 -3.54 3.70 -10.43
CA LEU A 116 -4.53 2.82 -9.80
C LEU A 116 -3.96 1.44 -9.44
N ALA A 117 -3.24 0.81 -10.37
CA ALA A 117 -2.71 -0.53 -10.17
C ALA A 117 -1.66 -0.55 -9.06
N THR A 118 -0.74 0.42 -9.07
CA THR A 118 0.28 0.60 -8.04
C THR A 118 -0.35 0.89 -6.68
N GLN A 119 -1.28 1.85 -6.60
CA GLN A 119 -1.96 2.18 -5.35
C GLN A 119 -2.69 0.97 -4.77
N LEU A 120 -3.34 0.14 -5.61
CA LEU A 120 -3.94 -1.12 -5.17
C LEU A 120 -2.90 -2.14 -4.71
N HIS A 121 -1.82 -2.32 -5.46
CA HIS A 121 -0.71 -3.21 -5.12
C HIS A 121 -0.16 -2.92 -3.72
N GLU A 122 0.24 -1.65 -3.51
CA GLU A 122 0.79 -1.17 -2.25
C GLU A 122 -0.23 -1.24 -1.11
N THR A 123 -1.49 -0.92 -1.40
CA THR A 123 -2.54 -1.06 -0.39
C THR A 123 -2.69 -2.51 0.06
N LEU A 124 -2.63 -3.49 -0.85
CA LEU A 124 -2.80 -4.90 -0.49
C LEU A 124 -1.68 -5.41 0.41
N HIS A 125 -0.46 -4.87 0.32
CA HIS A 125 0.61 -5.17 1.27
C HIS A 125 0.28 -4.74 2.70
N LEU A 126 -0.49 -3.65 2.90
CA LEU A 126 -0.97 -3.26 4.23
C LEU A 126 -1.90 -4.31 4.86
N PHE A 127 -2.48 -5.19 4.04
CA PHE A 127 -3.24 -6.36 4.47
C PHE A 127 -2.37 -7.62 4.51
N ASN A 128 -1.04 -7.48 4.62
CA ASN A 128 -0.09 -8.60 4.69
C ASN A 128 -0.25 -9.59 3.50
N VAL A 129 -0.59 -9.06 2.32
CA VAL A 129 -0.61 -9.84 1.08
C VAL A 129 0.80 -9.84 0.50
N ASP A 130 1.33 -11.03 0.26
CA ASP A 130 2.63 -11.21 -0.39
C ASP A 130 2.56 -10.93 -1.90
N ASP A 131 3.71 -10.52 -2.43
CA ASP A 131 3.95 -10.44 -3.87
C ASP A 131 3.68 -11.76 -4.58
N CYS A 132 3.10 -11.66 -5.77
CA CYS A 132 2.90 -12.77 -6.70
C CYS A 132 4.11 -12.99 -7.63
N TYR A 133 5.27 -12.44 -7.28
CA TYR A 133 6.54 -12.62 -7.98
C TYR A 133 7.69 -12.85 -6.98
N ASP A 134 8.75 -13.47 -7.47
CA ASP A 134 9.97 -13.76 -6.71
C ASP A 134 10.99 -12.63 -6.91
N LYS A 135 11.20 -11.83 -5.86
CA LYS A 135 12.14 -10.70 -5.86
C LYS A 135 13.59 -11.15 -6.09
N ASP A 136 13.94 -12.36 -5.68
CA ASP A 136 15.29 -12.89 -5.77
C ASP A 136 15.58 -13.56 -7.12
N ASN A 137 14.53 -13.80 -7.92
CA ASN A 137 14.62 -14.54 -9.18
C ASN A 137 14.05 -13.75 -10.36
N GLN A 138 14.66 -12.60 -10.67
CA GLN A 138 14.31 -11.76 -11.84
C GLN A 138 12.83 -11.32 -11.88
N CYS A 139 12.18 -11.21 -10.71
CA CYS A 139 10.76 -10.90 -10.61
C CYS A 139 9.85 -11.89 -11.36
N LEU A 140 10.29 -13.16 -11.48
CA LEU A 140 9.47 -14.21 -12.10
C LEU A 140 8.22 -14.48 -11.26
N PRO A 141 7.08 -14.80 -11.90
CA PRO A 141 5.85 -15.06 -11.16
C PRO A 141 5.95 -16.31 -10.30
N LYS A 142 5.42 -16.24 -9.07
CA LYS A 142 5.33 -17.40 -8.18
C LYS A 142 4.31 -18.41 -8.72
N ALA A 143 4.59 -19.71 -8.55
CA ALA A 143 3.76 -20.79 -9.11
C ALA A 143 2.28 -20.72 -8.67
N GLN A 144 2.02 -20.32 -7.42
CA GLN A 144 0.67 -20.15 -6.88
C GLN A 144 -0.08 -18.92 -7.45
N CYS A 145 0.62 -18.02 -8.15
CA CYS A 145 0.08 -16.82 -8.78
C CYS A 145 0.23 -16.87 -10.31
N ALA A 146 -0.39 -17.89 -10.93
CA ALA A 146 -0.29 -18.12 -12.38
C ALA A 146 -1.03 -17.05 -13.22
N ASP A 147 -1.98 -16.33 -12.64
CA ASP A 147 -2.74 -15.30 -13.35
C ASP A 147 -1.86 -14.10 -13.73
N GLU A 148 -1.67 -13.92 -15.05
CA GLU A 148 -0.85 -12.85 -15.62
C GLU A 148 -1.42 -11.45 -15.43
N ASN A 149 -2.68 -11.34 -15.03
CA ASN A 149 -3.35 -10.07 -14.77
C ASN A 149 -3.45 -9.74 -13.28
N CYS A 150 -2.85 -10.55 -12.39
CA CYS A 150 -2.87 -10.22 -10.97
C CYS A 150 -2.12 -8.92 -10.68
N VAL A 151 -2.74 -7.99 -9.96
CA VAL A 151 -2.16 -6.70 -9.53
C VAL A 151 -0.92 -6.89 -8.64
N MET A 152 -0.83 -7.99 -7.89
CA MET A 152 0.33 -8.33 -7.07
C MET A 152 1.52 -8.88 -7.87
N ARG A 153 1.46 -8.91 -9.22
CA ARG A 153 2.63 -9.25 -10.05
C ARG A 153 3.49 -8.01 -10.29
N TYR A 154 4.80 -8.25 -10.43
CA TYR A 154 5.75 -7.19 -10.78
C TYR A 154 5.34 -6.53 -12.09
N GLY A 155 5.33 -5.20 -12.11
CA GLY A 155 5.18 -4.46 -13.35
C GLY A 155 3.75 -4.42 -13.91
N LYS A 156 2.73 -4.97 -13.21
CA LYS A 156 1.41 -5.18 -13.83
C LYS A 156 0.44 -4.01 -13.64
N VAL A 157 0.04 -3.39 -14.74
CA VAL A 157 -1.07 -2.44 -14.79
C VAL A 157 -2.40 -3.19 -14.90
N SER A 158 -3.01 -3.52 -13.77
CA SER A 158 -4.29 -4.24 -13.64
C SER A 158 -4.92 -4.00 -12.27
N ASN A 159 -6.24 -4.15 -12.14
CA ASN A 159 -6.97 -4.14 -10.87
C ASN A 159 -7.53 -5.54 -10.50
N GLN A 160 -7.08 -6.59 -11.18
CA GLN A 160 -7.51 -7.97 -10.91
C GLN A 160 -6.67 -8.61 -9.81
N VAL A 161 -7.27 -9.48 -9.01
CA VAL A 161 -6.58 -10.27 -7.99
C VAL A 161 -6.77 -11.75 -8.30
N CYS A 162 -5.69 -12.52 -8.19
CA CYS A 162 -5.73 -13.96 -8.41
C CYS A 162 -6.27 -14.71 -7.18
N SER A 163 -6.51 -16.02 -7.33
CA SER A 163 -6.99 -16.88 -6.26
C SER A 163 -6.06 -16.93 -5.04
N SER A 164 -4.73 -16.86 -5.25
CA SER A 164 -3.74 -16.83 -4.17
C SER A 164 -3.89 -15.57 -3.29
N VAL A 165 -4.01 -14.39 -3.92
CA VAL A 165 -4.23 -13.12 -3.20
C VAL A 165 -5.55 -13.17 -2.41
N LEU A 166 -6.62 -13.66 -3.03
CA LEU A 166 -7.91 -13.82 -2.34
C LEU A 166 -7.83 -14.80 -1.16
N ALA A 167 -7.02 -15.85 -1.25
CA ALA A 167 -6.81 -16.80 -0.16
C ALA A 167 -6.06 -16.17 1.02
N GLN A 168 -5.02 -15.37 0.75
CA GLN A 168 -4.28 -14.64 1.78
C GLN A 168 -5.19 -13.63 2.51
N LEU A 169 -5.98 -12.86 1.76
CA LEU A 169 -6.96 -11.93 2.34
C LEU A 169 -8.02 -12.63 3.21
N ARG A 170 -8.47 -13.84 2.82
CA ARG A 170 -9.41 -14.66 3.63
C ARG A 170 -8.77 -15.19 4.91
N ALA A 171 -7.47 -15.44 4.91
CA ALA A 171 -6.78 -15.90 6.12
C ALA A 171 -6.76 -14.79 7.19
N LEU A 172 -6.75 -13.51 6.79
CA LEU A 172 -6.85 -12.38 7.73
C LEU A 172 -8.20 -12.33 8.44
N SER A 173 -9.31 -12.56 7.73
CA SER A 173 -10.64 -12.51 8.34
C SER A 173 -10.90 -13.63 9.35
N SER A 174 -10.04 -14.66 9.36
CA SER A 174 -10.09 -15.73 10.36
C SER A 174 -9.34 -15.39 11.65
N ASN A 175 -8.56 -14.31 11.64
CA ASN A 175 -7.70 -13.85 12.74
C ASN A 175 -8.13 -12.49 13.31
N ILE A 176 -9.21 -11.89 12.78
CA ILE A 176 -9.85 -10.64 13.24
C ILE A 176 -11.23 -11.01 13.77
#